data_AF-A0A3N5JWU2-F1
#
_entry.id   AF-A0A3N5JWU2-F1
#
_cell.length_a   1.000
_cell.length_b   1.000
_cell.length_c   1.000
_cell.angle_alpha   90.00
_cell.angle_beta   90.00
_cell.angle_gamma   90.00
#
_symmetry.space_group_name_H-M   'P 1'
#
loop_
_entity.id
_entity.type
_entity.pdbx_description
1 polymer ?
#
loop_
_entity_poly.entity_id
_entity_poly.type
_entity_poly.pdbx_seq_one_letter_code
_entity_poly.pdbx_strand_id
1 'polypeptide(L)'
;MDHKKDCPGKDKYLTGKRVLPQASTKDSTIVSVIDNLDAYNGGRLRAACQLLRDKYSQEDVTIGVSLAGAMTPAGLGPSTIIPLMNHGFVDWLTATGANMYHDLHFAFNMPLYRGTHNVDDADLRDKGVTRIYDILFDYQDVLMETDKILRKIMLQPEFQKEMGTREFYHHLGKVVNEFEKKNNLGEVSVLAAAYRNGIPVFTSSPGDSTIGMNIAGLELLAEASGLQDRFKLKINPSIDVNESTAIILNAKQYEKGKTGVILIGGGSPKNFVLQTEPQIQEVLMIPEAGQDYDINITDARPDTGGLSGAPPSEAASWGKIDPTKLEETVTGYIDSTVAFPLMVAYVLQTTKPKKLKRLYERGDELRQKLIKSYLENNKEVEELKSLIKKLSA
;
A
#
# COMPACT_ATOMS: atom_id res chain seq x y z
N MET A 1 -8.62 47.34 31.36
CA MET A 1 -7.28 47.23 30.76
C MET A 1 -7.46 47.13 29.25
N ASP A 2 -7.58 48.29 28.61
CA ASP A 2 -7.80 48.45 27.17
C ASP A 2 -6.47 48.36 26.41
N HIS A 3 -6.08 47.13 26.08
CA HIS A 3 -4.99 46.89 25.14
C HIS A 3 -5.43 45.99 24.00
N LYS A 4 -6.37 46.49 23.18
CA LYS A 4 -6.43 46.11 21.77
C LYS A 4 -5.86 47.26 20.95
N LYS A 5 -4.53 47.27 20.79
CA LYS A 5 -3.98 47.71 19.52
C LYS A 5 -4.49 46.70 18.50
N ASP A 6 -5.45 47.10 17.68
CA ASP A 6 -5.91 46.33 16.53
C ASP A 6 -4.70 46.08 15.64
N CYS A 7 -4.11 44.90 15.77
CA CYS A 7 -3.07 44.44 14.86
C CYS A 7 -3.81 44.02 13.58
N PRO A 8 -3.71 44.79 12.48
CA PRO A 8 -4.51 44.52 11.29
C PRO A 8 -4.25 43.10 10.78
N GLY A 9 -5.31 42.34 10.54
CA GLY A 9 -5.22 40.96 10.09
C GLY A 9 -5.03 39.91 11.20
N LYS A 10 -5.10 40.25 12.49
CA LYS A 10 -5.12 39.26 13.59
C LYS A 10 -6.32 38.32 13.49
N ASP A 11 -7.49 38.86 13.13
CA ASP A 11 -8.74 38.08 13.08
C ASP A 11 -8.69 36.97 12.03
N LYS A 12 -7.85 37.08 10.99
CA LYS A 12 -7.68 36.03 9.97
C LYS A 12 -7.04 34.75 10.54
N TYR A 13 -6.31 34.86 11.65
CA TYR A 13 -5.67 33.71 12.32
C TYR A 13 -6.52 33.15 13.46
N LEU A 14 -7.42 33.94 14.04
CA LEU A 14 -8.26 33.57 15.19
C LEU A 14 -9.68 33.15 14.77
N THR A 15 -9.80 32.47 13.63
CA THR A 15 -11.08 32.01 13.05
C THR A 15 -11.42 30.55 13.36
N GLY A 16 -10.46 29.76 13.86
CA GLY A 16 -10.64 28.32 14.11
C GLY A 16 -11.58 27.99 15.28
N LYS A 17 -12.01 26.72 15.36
CA LYS A 17 -12.74 26.19 16.52
C LYS A 17 -11.94 26.47 17.80
N ARG A 18 -12.60 27.02 18.82
CA ARG A 18 -12.01 27.19 20.15
C ARG A 18 -11.58 25.82 20.69
N VAL A 19 -10.33 25.71 21.12
CA VAL A 19 -9.82 24.51 21.80
C VAL A 19 -10.50 24.40 23.17
N LEU A 20 -11.54 23.58 23.22
CA LEU A 20 -12.29 23.27 24.42
C LEU A 20 -13.01 21.92 24.18
N PRO A 21 -12.25 20.82 24.12
CA PRO A 21 -12.82 19.51 23.83
C PRO A 21 -13.79 19.08 24.92
N GLN A 22 -14.85 18.37 24.53
CA GLN A 22 -15.81 17.80 25.48
C GLN A 22 -15.14 16.70 26.32
N ALA A 23 -15.58 16.53 27.58
CA ALA A 23 -15.08 15.42 28.40
C ALA A 23 -15.54 14.07 27.82
N SER A 24 -14.64 13.08 27.78
CA SER A 24 -15.01 11.72 27.41
C SER A 24 -15.97 11.12 28.44
N THR A 25 -16.98 10.40 27.96
CA THR A 25 -17.98 9.72 28.79
C THR A 25 -18.08 8.25 28.38
N LYS A 26 -18.84 7.45 29.14
CA LYS A 26 -19.13 6.05 28.79
C LYS A 26 -19.85 5.90 27.43
N ASP A 27 -20.50 6.96 26.95
CA ASP A 27 -21.26 6.98 25.70
C ASP A 27 -20.44 7.58 24.54
N SER A 28 -19.17 7.94 24.78
CA SER A 28 -18.28 8.45 23.74
C SER A 28 -17.96 7.36 22.71
N THR A 29 -18.39 7.58 21.47
CA THR A 29 -18.06 6.74 20.32
C THR A 29 -16.68 7.06 19.77
N ILE A 30 -16.09 6.16 18.99
CA ILE A 30 -14.82 6.39 18.28
C ILE A 30 -14.85 7.67 17.44
N VAL A 31 -15.98 7.91 16.75
CA VAL A 31 -16.20 9.13 15.95
C VAL A 31 -16.15 10.37 16.82
N SER A 32 -16.90 10.37 17.94
CA SER A 32 -16.92 11.52 18.86
C SER A 32 -15.56 11.78 19.50
N VAL A 33 -14.79 10.73 19.80
CA VAL A 33 -13.44 10.87 20.37
C VAL A 33 -12.49 11.47 19.35
N ILE A 34 -12.48 10.97 18.11
CA ILE A 34 -11.62 11.45 17.04
C ILE A 34 -11.94 12.91 16.67
N ASP A 35 -13.22 13.26 16.49
CA ASP A 35 -13.63 14.63 16.16
C ASP A 35 -13.25 15.66 17.25
N ASN A 36 -13.03 15.18 18.47
CA ASN A 36 -12.66 15.99 19.63
C ASN A 36 -11.13 16.18 19.79
N LEU A 37 -10.30 15.55 18.95
CA LEU A 37 -8.84 15.71 18.97
C LEU A 37 -8.42 17.03 18.32
N ASP A 38 -8.28 18.10 19.11
CA ASP A 38 -8.12 19.47 18.59
C ASP A 38 -6.69 19.86 18.14
N ALA A 39 -5.63 19.23 18.66
CA ALA A 39 -4.25 19.72 18.49
C ALA A 39 -3.20 18.62 18.25
N TYR A 40 -2.03 19.04 17.76
CA TYR A 40 -0.84 18.19 17.52
C TYR A 40 -1.15 16.95 16.67
N ASN A 41 -0.50 15.82 16.92
CA ASN A 41 -0.73 14.57 16.19
C ASN A 41 -2.17 14.04 16.36
N GLY A 42 -2.84 14.30 17.49
CA GLY A 42 -4.27 14.01 17.63
C GLY A 42 -5.11 14.77 16.58
N GLY A 43 -4.83 16.06 16.41
CA GLY A 43 -5.45 16.88 15.36
C GLY A 43 -5.12 16.41 13.95
N ARG A 44 -3.93 15.86 13.72
CA ARG A 44 -3.56 15.23 12.43
C ARG A 44 -4.33 13.94 12.17
N LEU A 45 -4.49 13.07 13.18
CA LEU A 45 -5.33 11.87 13.08
C LEU A 45 -6.77 12.23 12.73
N ARG A 46 -7.33 13.23 13.43
CA ARG A 46 -8.68 13.75 13.10
C ARG A 46 -8.75 14.26 11.67
N ALA A 47 -7.79 15.08 11.25
CA ALA A 47 -7.76 15.62 9.89
C ALA A 47 -7.69 14.50 8.84
N ALA A 48 -6.90 13.44 9.07
CA ALA A 48 -6.85 12.28 8.18
C ALA A 48 -8.22 11.56 8.12
N CYS A 49 -8.86 11.33 9.27
CA CYS A 49 -10.19 10.70 9.33
C CYS A 49 -11.26 11.53 8.61
N GLN A 50 -11.25 12.85 8.80
CA GLN A 50 -12.17 13.77 8.12
C GLN A 50 -11.90 13.85 6.63
N LEU A 51 -10.62 13.87 6.21
CA LEU A 51 -10.25 13.83 4.80
C LEU A 51 -10.72 12.53 4.12
N LEU A 52 -10.60 11.38 4.82
CA LEU A 52 -11.16 10.11 4.35
C LEU A 52 -12.68 10.19 4.16
N ARG A 53 -13.39 10.72 5.17
CA ARG A 53 -14.85 10.86 5.15
C ARG A 53 -15.35 11.83 4.09
N ASP A 54 -14.68 12.97 3.92
CA ASP A 54 -15.22 14.09 3.14
C ASP A 54 -14.75 14.04 1.67
N LYS A 55 -13.53 13.56 1.41
CA LYS A 55 -12.94 13.53 0.07
C LYS A 55 -12.76 12.11 -0.48
N TYR A 56 -12.11 11.20 0.24
CA TYR A 56 -11.83 9.85 -0.31
C TYR A 56 -13.10 9.02 -0.51
N SER A 57 -14.16 9.31 0.25
CA SER A 57 -15.47 8.65 0.14
C SER A 57 -16.19 8.90 -1.19
N GLN A 58 -15.77 9.89 -1.98
CA GLN A 58 -16.38 10.19 -3.27
C GLN A 58 -16.07 9.08 -4.30
N GLU A 59 -17.06 8.73 -5.13
CA GLU A 59 -16.98 7.61 -6.11
C GLU A 59 -15.95 7.86 -7.23
N ASP A 60 -15.69 9.13 -7.56
CA ASP A 60 -14.74 9.56 -8.57
C ASP A 60 -13.27 9.55 -8.08
N VAL A 61 -13.02 9.19 -6.82
CA VAL A 61 -11.67 9.09 -6.26
C VAL A 61 -11.16 7.65 -6.37
N THR A 62 -10.02 7.47 -7.04
CA THR A 62 -9.25 6.23 -7.07
C THR A 62 -8.17 6.25 -5.98
N ILE A 63 -8.16 5.24 -5.10
CA ILE A 63 -7.38 5.23 -3.87
C ILE A 63 -6.26 4.19 -3.94
N GLY A 64 -5.02 4.67 -3.90
CA GLY A 64 -3.83 3.84 -3.71
C GLY A 64 -3.46 3.74 -2.24
N VAL A 65 -3.09 2.55 -1.78
CA VAL A 65 -2.57 2.35 -0.42
C VAL A 65 -1.14 1.84 -0.47
N SER A 66 -0.26 2.35 0.39
CA SER A 66 1.04 1.74 0.64
C SER A 66 1.13 1.20 2.07
N LEU A 67 1.69 -0.01 2.21
CA LEU A 67 1.92 -0.67 3.49
C LEU A 67 3.40 -1.01 3.65
N ALA A 68 4.05 -0.32 4.58
CA ALA A 68 5.41 -0.62 5.03
C ALA A 68 5.40 -1.10 6.49
N GLY A 69 6.58 -1.49 6.99
CA GLY A 69 6.70 -2.11 8.31
C GLY A 69 6.08 -3.51 8.34
N ALA A 70 5.78 -4.01 9.55
CA ALA A 70 5.30 -5.37 9.79
C ALA A 70 3.78 -5.38 10.10
N MET A 71 2.95 -4.95 9.16
CA MET A 71 1.51 -4.73 9.38
C MET A 71 0.73 -6.04 9.41
N THR A 72 0.93 -6.92 8.43
CA THR A 72 0.22 -8.21 8.36
C THR A 72 0.57 -9.14 9.51
N PRO A 73 1.85 -9.36 9.93
CA PRO A 73 2.13 -10.21 11.10
C PRO A 73 1.58 -9.59 12.41
N ALA A 74 1.42 -8.27 12.49
CA ALA A 74 0.76 -7.61 13.62
C ALA A 74 -0.77 -7.79 13.64
N GLY A 75 -1.35 -8.55 12.69
CA GLY A 75 -2.77 -8.86 12.63
C GLY A 75 -3.62 -7.78 11.95
N LEU A 76 -3.00 -6.72 11.38
CA LEU A 76 -3.74 -5.65 10.72
C LEU A 76 -4.39 -6.08 9.40
N GLY A 77 -3.99 -7.21 8.82
CA GLY A 77 -4.66 -7.82 7.66
C GLY A 77 -6.16 -7.99 7.91
N PRO A 78 -6.56 -8.96 8.77
CA PRO A 78 -7.96 -9.19 9.11
C PRO A 78 -8.62 -8.03 9.87
N SER A 79 -7.91 -7.36 10.78
CA SER A 79 -8.57 -6.37 11.66
C SER A 79 -8.84 -5.02 10.98
N THR A 80 -8.09 -4.69 9.93
CA THR A 80 -8.00 -3.30 9.44
C THR A 80 -7.99 -3.21 7.92
N ILE A 81 -7.05 -3.90 7.25
CA ILE A 81 -6.84 -3.78 5.80
C ILE A 81 -8.00 -4.41 5.03
N ILE A 82 -8.40 -5.64 5.39
CA ILE A 82 -9.50 -6.35 4.72
C ILE A 82 -10.83 -5.58 4.87
N PRO A 83 -11.24 -5.11 6.07
CA PRO A 83 -12.41 -4.24 6.21
C PRO A 83 -12.37 -2.99 5.33
N LEU A 84 -11.21 -2.33 5.21
CA LEU A 84 -11.05 -1.14 4.36
C LEU A 84 -11.17 -1.48 2.87
N MET A 85 -10.59 -2.61 2.43
CA MET A 85 -10.75 -3.13 1.08
C MET A 85 -12.22 -3.41 0.76
N ASN A 86 -12.92 -4.11 1.65
CA ASN A 86 -14.33 -4.47 1.50
C ASN A 86 -15.25 -3.23 1.50
N HIS A 87 -14.82 -2.15 2.14
CA HIS A 87 -15.54 -0.87 2.14
C HIS A 87 -15.25 0.01 0.91
N GLY A 88 -14.39 -0.44 0.00
CA GLY A 88 -14.06 0.26 -1.25
C GLY A 88 -13.12 1.45 -1.09
N PHE A 89 -12.32 1.45 -0.02
CA PHE A 89 -11.31 2.49 0.25
C PHE A 89 -9.88 2.06 -0.14
N VAL A 90 -9.77 0.95 -0.88
CA VAL A 90 -8.51 0.46 -1.48
C VAL A 90 -8.82 0.01 -2.90
N ASP A 91 -8.37 0.77 -3.89
CA ASP A 91 -8.53 0.40 -5.30
C ASP A 91 -7.30 -0.34 -5.84
N TRP A 92 -6.12 -0.05 -5.28
CA TRP A 92 -4.87 -0.76 -5.53
C TRP A 92 -3.93 -0.62 -4.32
N LEU A 93 -3.01 -1.59 -4.17
CA LEU A 93 -2.15 -1.70 -3.00
C LEU A 93 -0.69 -1.89 -3.41
N THR A 94 0.23 -1.22 -2.74
CA THR A 94 1.66 -1.59 -2.75
C THR A 94 2.11 -1.96 -1.34
N ALA A 95 2.79 -3.09 -1.19
CA ALA A 95 3.32 -3.52 0.10
C ALA A 95 4.72 -4.12 -0.03
N THR A 96 5.46 -4.16 1.07
CA THR A 96 6.68 -4.97 1.13
C THR A 96 6.33 -6.45 0.89
N GLY A 97 7.24 -7.20 0.27
CA GLY A 97 7.06 -8.64 0.09
C GLY A 97 6.96 -9.38 1.44
N ALA A 98 7.58 -8.84 2.50
CA ALA A 98 7.44 -9.35 3.86
C ALA A 98 5.99 -9.29 4.37
N ASN A 99 5.25 -8.20 4.12
CA ASN A 99 3.83 -8.16 4.47
C ASN A 99 3.05 -9.24 3.73
N MET A 100 3.28 -9.38 2.42
CA MET A 100 2.55 -10.38 1.60
C MET A 100 2.96 -11.82 1.96
N TYR A 101 4.18 -12.04 2.42
CA TYR A 101 4.64 -13.34 2.91
C TYR A 101 3.99 -13.70 4.25
N HIS A 102 4.06 -12.81 5.24
CA HIS A 102 3.50 -13.08 6.56
C HIS A 102 1.97 -13.14 6.57
N ASP A 103 1.31 -12.54 5.59
CA ASP A 103 -0.13 -12.71 5.32
C ASP A 103 -0.51 -14.18 5.09
N LEU A 104 0.38 -14.97 4.48
CA LEU A 104 0.14 -16.37 4.16
C LEU A 104 -0.02 -17.24 5.41
N HIS A 105 0.67 -16.90 6.51
CA HIS A 105 0.58 -17.66 7.76
C HIS A 105 -0.87 -17.76 8.24
N PHE A 106 -1.62 -16.67 8.15
CA PHE A 106 -3.02 -16.62 8.58
C PHE A 106 -3.88 -17.59 7.77
N ALA A 107 -3.84 -17.51 6.44
CA ALA A 107 -4.65 -18.38 5.59
C ALA A 107 -4.23 -19.86 5.65
N PHE A 108 -2.96 -20.14 5.88
CA PHE A 108 -2.46 -21.50 6.10
C PHE A 108 -2.76 -22.04 7.51
N ASN A 109 -3.44 -21.25 8.36
CA ASN A 109 -3.76 -21.56 9.75
C ASN A 109 -2.50 -21.82 10.62
N MET A 110 -1.45 -21.06 10.38
CA MET A 110 -0.19 -21.14 11.11
C MET A 110 -0.15 -20.04 12.18
N PRO A 111 -0.05 -20.40 13.47
CA PRO A 111 -0.28 -19.45 14.55
C PRO A 111 0.92 -18.52 14.79
N LEU A 112 0.61 -17.23 14.92
CA LEU A 112 1.51 -16.21 15.45
C LEU A 112 0.99 -15.79 16.84
N TYR A 113 1.90 -15.52 17.77
CA TYR A 113 1.56 -15.21 19.15
C TYR A 113 2.06 -13.82 19.54
N ARG A 114 1.22 -13.09 20.27
CA ARG A 114 1.68 -11.90 20.99
C ARG A 114 2.65 -12.33 22.09
N GLY A 115 3.87 -11.81 22.04
CA GLY A 115 4.91 -11.97 23.05
C GLY A 115 5.29 -10.64 23.69
N THR A 116 6.58 -10.47 23.93
CA THR A 116 7.19 -9.25 24.47
C THR A 116 8.49 -9.00 23.74
N HIS A 117 8.87 -7.73 23.56
CA HIS A 117 10.16 -7.36 22.98
C HIS A 117 11.33 -7.61 23.96
N ASN A 118 11.03 -7.81 25.25
CA ASN A 118 12.02 -8.09 26.29
C ASN A 118 12.23 -9.61 26.44
N VAL A 119 12.88 -10.21 25.43
CA VAL A 119 13.18 -11.66 25.32
C VAL A 119 14.65 -11.86 24.97
N ASP A 120 15.20 -13.02 25.34
CA ASP A 120 16.57 -13.41 24.97
C ASP A 120 16.60 -14.04 23.57
N ASP A 121 17.14 -13.31 22.59
CA ASP A 121 17.21 -13.75 21.21
C ASP A 121 18.07 -14.99 20.97
N ALA A 122 19.09 -15.21 21.81
CA ALA A 122 19.92 -16.41 21.71
C ALA A 122 19.16 -17.64 22.19
N ASP A 123 18.40 -17.51 23.28
CA ASP A 123 17.50 -18.58 23.74
C ASP A 123 16.39 -18.84 22.73
N LEU A 124 15.74 -17.80 22.19
CA LEU A 124 14.74 -17.98 21.12
C LEU A 124 15.31 -18.78 19.94
N ARG A 125 16.53 -18.46 19.50
CA ARG A 125 17.20 -19.19 18.41
C ARG A 125 17.47 -20.65 18.77
N ASP A 126 17.93 -20.94 19.99
CA ASP A 126 18.14 -22.31 20.49
C ASP A 126 16.82 -23.11 20.54
N LYS A 127 15.73 -22.46 20.92
CA LYS A 127 14.39 -23.07 20.99
C LYS A 127 13.65 -23.13 19.66
N GLY A 128 14.24 -22.64 18.57
CA GLY A 128 13.59 -22.62 17.26
C GLY A 128 12.41 -21.64 17.19
N VAL A 129 12.41 -20.58 17.99
CA VAL A 129 11.40 -19.52 17.95
C VAL A 129 11.95 -18.34 17.16
N THR A 130 11.14 -17.83 16.23
CA THR A 130 11.43 -16.60 15.48
C THR A 130 10.56 -15.47 16.01
N ARG A 131 11.09 -14.24 15.98
CA ARG A 131 10.33 -13.07 16.39
C ARG A 131 10.30 -11.97 15.34
N ILE A 132 9.21 -11.20 15.36
CA ILE A 132 9.07 -9.89 14.72
C ILE A 132 8.73 -8.92 15.84
N TYR A 133 9.73 -8.21 16.34
CA TYR A 133 9.63 -7.37 17.53
C TYR A 133 9.02 -8.12 18.73
N ASP A 134 7.75 -7.93 19.05
CA ASP A 134 6.98 -8.56 20.13
C ASP A 134 5.98 -9.62 19.64
N ILE A 135 6.13 -10.10 18.41
CA ILE A 135 5.38 -11.22 17.83
C ILE A 135 6.29 -12.45 17.75
N LEU A 136 5.82 -13.62 18.19
CA LEU A 136 6.58 -14.87 18.24
C LEU A 136 5.88 -15.95 17.40
N PHE A 137 6.67 -16.80 16.73
CA PHE A 137 6.17 -17.96 15.99
C PHE A 137 7.25 -19.02 15.83
N ASP A 138 6.83 -20.26 15.58
CA ASP A 138 7.73 -21.40 15.44
C ASP A 138 8.51 -21.35 14.11
N TYR A 139 9.82 -21.55 14.15
CA TYR A 139 10.65 -21.54 12.95
C TYR A 139 10.32 -22.72 12.03
N GLN A 140 10.14 -23.93 12.55
CA GLN A 140 9.88 -25.11 11.73
C GLN A 140 8.41 -25.18 11.30
N ASP A 141 7.50 -25.13 12.25
CA ASP A 141 6.08 -25.43 12.04
C ASP A 141 5.30 -24.27 11.41
N VAL A 142 5.85 -23.05 11.42
CA VAL A 142 5.26 -21.88 10.77
C VAL A 142 6.10 -21.42 9.59
N LEU A 143 7.34 -20.98 9.82
CA LEU A 143 8.15 -20.37 8.75
C LEU A 143 8.51 -21.40 7.67
N MET A 144 9.12 -22.52 8.05
CA MET A 144 9.56 -23.53 7.09
C MET A 144 8.40 -24.28 6.42
N GLU A 145 7.28 -24.50 7.12
CA GLU A 145 6.07 -25.08 6.50
C GLU A 145 5.43 -24.11 5.50
N THR A 146 5.33 -22.81 5.81
CA THR A 146 4.84 -21.79 4.84
C THR A 146 5.66 -21.84 3.56
N ASP A 147 6.97 -21.91 3.70
CA ASP A 147 7.94 -22.03 2.62
C ASP A 147 7.74 -23.29 1.77
N LYS A 148 7.50 -24.44 2.40
CA LYS A 148 7.23 -25.71 1.70
C LYS A 148 5.94 -25.62 0.89
N ILE A 149 4.90 -25.00 1.43
CA ILE A 149 3.63 -24.78 0.72
C ILE A 149 3.85 -23.83 -0.45
N LEU A 150 4.49 -22.68 -0.20
CA LEU A 150 4.74 -21.64 -1.19
C LEU A 150 5.51 -22.17 -2.41
N ARG A 151 6.58 -22.94 -2.20
CA ARG A 151 7.35 -23.55 -3.31
C ARG A 151 6.48 -24.45 -4.18
N LYS A 152 5.56 -25.22 -3.59
CA LYS A 152 4.62 -26.07 -4.35
C LYS A 152 3.62 -25.24 -5.15
N ILE A 153 3.16 -24.12 -4.60
CA ILE A 153 2.28 -23.19 -5.30
C ILE A 153 3.00 -22.58 -6.51
N MET A 154 4.24 -22.12 -6.34
CA MET A 154 5.06 -21.50 -7.39
C MET A 154 5.39 -22.43 -8.56
N LEU A 155 5.21 -23.76 -8.40
CA LEU A 155 5.39 -24.75 -9.47
C LEU A 155 4.10 -25.03 -10.26
N GLN A 156 2.96 -24.41 -9.89
CA GLN A 156 1.72 -24.56 -10.65
C GLN A 156 1.82 -23.87 -12.02
N PRO A 157 1.05 -24.32 -13.03
CA PRO A 157 1.16 -23.86 -14.41
C PRO A 157 1.01 -22.34 -14.60
N GLU A 158 0.11 -21.70 -13.85
CA GLU A 158 -0.14 -20.25 -13.95
C GLU A 158 1.09 -19.39 -13.59
N PHE A 159 2.01 -19.93 -12.78
CA PHE A 159 3.25 -19.25 -12.39
C PHE A 159 4.40 -19.46 -13.38
N GLN A 160 4.28 -20.40 -14.34
CA GLN A 160 5.39 -20.74 -15.25
C GLN A 160 5.51 -19.76 -16.42
N LYS A 161 5.74 -18.47 -16.11
CA LYS A 161 5.99 -17.40 -17.07
C LYS A 161 6.67 -16.20 -16.40
N GLU A 162 7.18 -15.28 -17.22
CA GLU A 162 7.53 -13.95 -16.75
C GLU A 162 6.23 -13.15 -16.47
N MET A 163 6.18 -12.49 -15.32
CA MET A 163 5.04 -11.69 -14.87
C MET A 163 5.47 -10.55 -13.95
N GLY A 164 4.58 -9.58 -13.72
CA GLY A 164 4.72 -8.61 -12.64
C GLY A 164 4.26 -9.18 -11.29
N THR A 165 4.53 -8.48 -10.19
CA THR A 165 3.98 -8.84 -8.88
C THR A 165 2.46 -8.73 -8.82
N ARG A 166 1.84 -7.84 -9.62
CA ARG A 166 0.37 -7.78 -9.74
C ARG A 166 -0.26 -9.12 -10.08
N GLU A 167 0.25 -9.74 -11.14
CA GLU A 167 -0.26 -11.02 -11.62
C GLU A 167 0.12 -12.16 -10.67
N PHE A 168 1.38 -12.17 -10.20
CA PHE A 168 1.85 -13.14 -9.22
C PHE A 168 0.96 -13.18 -7.97
N TYR A 169 0.70 -12.01 -7.37
CA TYR A 169 -0.12 -11.90 -6.16
C TYR A 169 -1.60 -12.19 -6.41
N HIS A 170 -2.12 -11.95 -7.60
CA HIS A 170 -3.47 -12.36 -7.93
C HIS A 170 -3.60 -13.89 -8.01
N HIS A 171 -2.66 -14.57 -8.68
CA HIS A 171 -2.63 -16.03 -8.70
C HIS A 171 -2.43 -16.62 -7.30
N LEU A 172 -1.51 -16.04 -6.51
CA LEU A 172 -1.31 -16.45 -5.13
C LEU A 172 -2.57 -16.21 -4.28
N GLY A 173 -3.19 -15.03 -4.38
CA GLY A 173 -4.42 -14.69 -3.69
C GLY A 173 -5.58 -15.63 -4.00
N LYS A 174 -5.70 -16.10 -5.25
CA LYS A 174 -6.66 -17.15 -5.63
C LYS A 174 -6.42 -18.45 -4.87
N VAL A 175 -5.17 -18.92 -4.82
CA VAL A 175 -4.81 -20.15 -4.11
C VAL A 175 -5.04 -19.98 -2.60
N VAL A 176 -4.63 -18.85 -2.04
CA VAL A 176 -4.77 -18.52 -0.62
C VAL A 176 -6.24 -18.42 -0.19
N ASN A 177 -7.10 -17.88 -1.05
CA ASN A 177 -8.56 -17.88 -0.85
C ASN A 177 -9.14 -19.31 -0.74
N GLU A 178 -8.60 -20.29 -1.45
CA GLU A 178 -9.01 -21.69 -1.27
C GLU A 178 -8.49 -22.29 0.04
N PHE A 179 -7.33 -21.87 0.53
CA PHE A 179 -6.85 -22.24 1.86
C PHE A 179 -7.73 -21.69 2.98
N GLU A 180 -8.18 -20.42 2.89
CA GLU A 180 -9.13 -19.85 3.85
C GLU A 180 -10.41 -20.69 3.97
N LYS A 181 -10.97 -21.10 2.82
CA LYS A 181 -12.15 -21.97 2.78
C LYS A 181 -11.88 -23.36 3.34
N LYS A 182 -10.77 -23.99 2.94
CA LYS A 182 -10.36 -25.32 3.39
C LYS A 182 -10.15 -25.38 4.90
N ASN A 183 -9.58 -24.31 5.47
CA ASN A 183 -9.26 -24.20 6.89
C ASN A 183 -10.39 -23.58 7.72
N ASN A 184 -11.49 -23.14 7.09
CA ASN A 184 -12.66 -22.53 7.74
C ASN A 184 -12.32 -21.29 8.61
N LEU A 185 -11.52 -20.37 8.06
CA LEU A 185 -10.96 -19.24 8.81
C LEU A 185 -11.72 -17.91 8.64
N GLY A 186 -12.62 -17.82 7.66
CA GLY A 186 -13.17 -16.53 7.21
C GLY A 186 -12.14 -15.73 6.42
N GLU A 187 -12.32 -14.42 6.35
CA GLU A 187 -11.42 -13.52 5.61
C GLU A 187 -10.25 -13.07 6.49
N VAL A 188 -9.10 -13.70 6.32
CA VAL A 188 -7.90 -13.51 7.15
C VAL A 188 -6.64 -13.12 6.37
N SER A 189 -6.66 -13.27 5.04
CA SER A 189 -5.57 -12.90 4.14
C SER A 189 -5.92 -11.69 3.28
N VAL A 190 -5.01 -10.72 3.28
CA VAL A 190 -5.03 -9.55 2.40
C VAL A 190 -4.98 -9.95 0.94
N LEU A 191 -4.14 -10.93 0.57
CA LEU A 191 -4.05 -11.41 -0.81
C LEU A 191 -5.35 -12.09 -1.27
N ALA A 192 -6.00 -12.88 -0.40
CA ALA A 192 -7.28 -13.50 -0.71
C ALA A 192 -8.40 -12.45 -0.87
N ALA A 193 -8.44 -11.44 0.01
CA ALA A 193 -9.38 -10.32 -0.11
C ALA A 193 -9.15 -9.50 -1.39
N ALA A 194 -7.88 -9.21 -1.73
CA ALA A 194 -7.53 -8.51 -2.95
C ALA A 194 -7.98 -9.28 -4.20
N TYR A 195 -7.80 -10.60 -4.23
CA TYR A 195 -8.33 -11.47 -5.27
C TYR A 195 -9.86 -11.38 -5.41
N ARG A 196 -10.61 -11.50 -4.30
CA ARG A 196 -12.08 -11.38 -4.30
C ARG A 196 -12.55 -10.01 -4.81
N ASN A 197 -11.85 -8.95 -4.41
CA ASN A 197 -12.23 -7.57 -4.70
C ASN A 197 -11.70 -7.03 -6.03
N GLY A 198 -10.87 -7.80 -6.75
CA GLY A 198 -10.24 -7.35 -8.00
C GLY A 198 -9.22 -6.22 -7.78
N ILE A 199 -8.56 -6.21 -6.63
CA ILE A 199 -7.58 -5.18 -6.24
C ILE A 199 -6.18 -5.65 -6.69
N PRO A 200 -5.48 -4.93 -7.57
CA PRO A 200 -4.10 -5.25 -7.91
C PRO A 200 -3.18 -4.91 -6.73
N VAL A 201 -2.28 -5.85 -6.41
CA VAL A 201 -1.29 -5.73 -5.34
C VAL A 201 0.11 -5.72 -5.95
N PHE A 202 0.96 -4.80 -5.53
CA PHE A 202 2.33 -4.66 -6.03
C PHE A 202 3.35 -4.77 -4.90
N THR A 203 4.57 -5.18 -5.25
CA THR A 203 5.74 -5.05 -4.37
C THR A 203 6.89 -4.40 -5.14
N SER A 204 7.38 -3.29 -4.60
CA SER A 204 8.42 -2.46 -5.23
C SER A 204 9.82 -3.08 -5.23
N SER A 205 10.05 -4.10 -4.40
CA SER A 205 11.32 -4.82 -4.30
C SER A 205 11.06 -6.33 -4.23
N PRO A 206 10.71 -6.99 -5.36
CA PRO A 206 10.23 -8.38 -5.34
C PRO A 206 11.23 -9.40 -4.80
N GLY A 207 12.53 -9.14 -4.95
CA GLY A 207 13.60 -9.96 -4.38
C GLY A 207 13.76 -9.81 -2.86
N ASP A 208 13.23 -8.74 -2.26
CA ASP A 208 13.38 -8.41 -0.83
C ASP A 208 12.24 -9.01 0.00
N SER A 209 12.16 -10.34 0.00
CA SER A 209 11.26 -11.11 0.87
C SER A 209 11.51 -12.61 0.77
N THR A 210 10.97 -13.37 1.71
CA THR A 210 10.97 -14.85 1.63
C THR A 210 10.27 -15.36 0.37
N ILE A 211 9.31 -14.62 -0.21
CA ILE A 211 8.73 -14.95 -1.52
C ILE A 211 9.82 -14.89 -2.60
N GLY A 212 10.53 -13.76 -2.70
CA GLY A 212 11.63 -13.59 -3.66
C GLY A 212 12.76 -14.61 -3.47
N MET A 213 13.14 -14.88 -2.21
CA MET A 213 14.14 -15.89 -1.87
C MET A 213 13.73 -17.30 -2.33
N ASN A 214 12.44 -17.66 -2.20
CA ASN A 214 11.95 -18.95 -2.67
C ASN A 214 11.90 -19.05 -4.20
N ILE A 215 11.58 -17.97 -4.91
CA ILE A 215 11.68 -17.90 -6.37
C ILE A 215 13.13 -18.14 -6.80
N ALA A 216 14.08 -17.40 -6.20
CA ALA A 216 15.50 -17.54 -6.51
C ALA A 216 16.03 -18.96 -6.19
N GLY A 217 15.59 -19.57 -5.10
CA GLY A 217 15.94 -20.95 -4.76
C GLY A 217 15.42 -21.99 -5.76
N LEU A 218 14.18 -21.83 -6.23
CA LEU A 218 13.61 -22.70 -7.28
C LEU A 218 14.30 -22.51 -8.63
N GLU A 219 14.65 -21.26 -8.97
CA GLU A 219 15.42 -20.94 -10.15
C GLU A 219 16.80 -21.61 -10.13
N LEU A 220 17.53 -21.49 -9.01
CA LEU A 220 18.83 -22.12 -8.83
C LEU A 220 18.74 -23.65 -8.92
N LEU A 221 17.70 -24.25 -8.34
CA LEU A 221 17.44 -25.68 -8.46
C LEU A 221 17.22 -26.09 -9.92
N ALA A 222 16.41 -25.32 -10.66
CA ALA A 222 16.16 -25.58 -12.07
C ALA A 222 17.45 -25.45 -12.89
N GLU A 223 18.29 -24.47 -12.59
CA GLU A 223 19.60 -24.30 -13.24
C GLU A 223 20.51 -25.51 -12.99
N ALA A 224 20.71 -25.86 -11.72
CA ALA A 224 21.58 -26.96 -11.32
C ALA A 224 21.10 -28.33 -11.85
N SER A 225 19.79 -28.46 -12.13
CA SER A 225 19.17 -29.69 -12.61
C SER A 225 18.96 -29.74 -14.12
N GLY A 226 19.35 -28.70 -14.87
CA GLY A 226 19.11 -28.64 -16.32
C GLY A 226 17.63 -28.52 -16.71
N LEU A 227 16.80 -27.91 -15.86
CA LEU A 227 15.35 -27.76 -16.01
C LEU A 227 14.92 -26.32 -16.34
N GLN A 228 15.83 -25.48 -16.83
CA GLN A 228 15.54 -24.07 -17.21
C GLN A 228 14.55 -23.97 -18.38
N ASP A 229 14.39 -25.04 -19.17
CA ASP A 229 13.35 -25.15 -20.20
C ASP A 229 11.94 -25.33 -19.59
N ARG A 230 11.83 -25.78 -18.34
CA ARG A 230 10.57 -26.02 -17.62
C ARG A 230 10.22 -24.93 -16.61
N PHE A 231 11.18 -24.50 -15.80
CA PHE A 231 10.96 -23.47 -14.79
C PHE A 231 11.03 -22.08 -15.44
N LYS A 232 9.89 -21.39 -15.51
CA LYS A 232 9.75 -20.13 -16.26
C LYS A 232 9.33 -18.95 -15.40
N LEU A 233 9.06 -19.15 -14.11
CA LEU A 233 8.68 -18.06 -13.21
C LEU A 233 9.79 -17.02 -13.13
N LYS A 234 9.48 -15.81 -13.60
CA LYS A 234 10.33 -14.61 -13.46
C LYS A 234 9.45 -13.45 -13.03
N ILE A 235 9.96 -12.62 -12.12
CA ILE A 235 9.29 -11.37 -11.76
C ILE A 235 10.00 -10.22 -12.46
N ASN A 236 9.26 -9.47 -13.27
CA ASN A 236 9.76 -8.30 -13.99
C ASN A 236 9.15 -7.01 -13.40
N PRO A 237 9.92 -6.24 -12.60
CA PRO A 237 9.43 -5.01 -11.97
C PRO A 237 8.99 -3.94 -12.98
N SER A 238 9.51 -3.96 -14.21
CA SER A 238 9.09 -3.00 -15.26
C SER A 238 7.63 -3.20 -15.67
N ILE A 239 7.09 -4.42 -15.53
CA ILE A 239 5.65 -4.67 -15.72
C ILE A 239 4.86 -3.91 -14.66
N ASP A 240 5.26 -4.04 -13.39
CA ASP A 240 4.57 -3.40 -12.27
C ASP A 240 4.61 -1.87 -12.35
N VAL A 241 5.76 -1.29 -12.71
CA VAL A 241 5.88 0.17 -12.90
C VAL A 241 4.87 0.67 -13.94
N ASN A 242 4.76 0.00 -15.08
CA ASN A 242 3.81 0.42 -16.12
C ASN A 242 2.36 0.20 -15.70
N GLU A 243 2.05 -0.92 -15.05
CA GLU A 243 0.67 -1.25 -14.67
C GLU A 243 0.13 -0.38 -13.53
N SER A 244 0.94 -0.05 -12.53
CA SER A 244 0.55 0.90 -11.48
C SER A 244 0.38 2.32 -12.04
N THR A 245 1.27 2.73 -12.95
CA THR A 245 1.18 4.02 -13.66
C THR A 245 -0.10 4.12 -14.49
N ALA A 246 -0.49 3.04 -15.16
CA ALA A 246 -1.71 3.00 -15.96
C ALA A 246 -2.99 3.23 -15.13
N ILE A 247 -3.00 2.83 -13.86
CA ILE A 247 -4.12 3.06 -12.93
C ILE A 247 -4.32 4.57 -12.71
N ILE A 248 -3.23 5.27 -12.37
CA ILE A 248 -3.27 6.72 -12.08
C ILE A 248 -3.63 7.50 -13.34
N LEU A 249 -2.97 7.22 -14.46
CA LEU A 249 -3.27 7.87 -15.73
C LEU A 249 -4.75 7.71 -16.11
N ASN A 250 -5.30 6.50 -15.98
CA ASN A 250 -6.69 6.23 -16.28
C ASN A 250 -7.65 7.04 -15.41
N ALA A 251 -7.42 7.07 -14.09
CA ALA A 251 -8.28 7.81 -13.17
C ALA A 251 -8.35 9.29 -13.53
N LYS A 252 -7.21 9.91 -13.85
CA LYS A 252 -7.12 11.36 -14.06
C LYS A 252 -7.45 11.79 -15.48
N GLN A 253 -6.90 11.13 -16.50
CA GLN A 253 -7.09 11.56 -17.89
C GLN A 253 -8.33 10.98 -18.56
N TYR A 254 -8.62 9.70 -18.31
CA TYR A 254 -9.67 9.00 -19.04
C TYR A 254 -11.01 9.01 -18.31
N GLU A 255 -10.99 8.83 -17.00
CA GLU A 255 -12.19 8.88 -16.15
C GLU A 255 -12.50 10.30 -15.65
N LYS A 256 -11.54 11.23 -15.76
CA LYS A 256 -11.64 12.61 -15.28
C LYS A 256 -12.01 12.69 -13.78
N GLY A 257 -11.56 11.70 -13.03
CA GLY A 257 -11.69 11.62 -11.58
C GLY A 257 -10.48 12.20 -10.87
N LYS A 258 -10.35 11.83 -9.61
CA LYS A 258 -9.24 12.24 -8.73
C LYS A 258 -8.49 11.03 -8.21
N THR A 259 -7.31 11.29 -7.68
CA THR A 259 -6.45 10.26 -7.09
C THR A 259 -6.02 10.64 -5.68
N GLY A 260 -6.03 9.65 -4.79
CA GLY A 260 -5.60 9.85 -3.41
C GLY A 260 -4.77 8.68 -2.91
N VAL A 261 -3.80 8.98 -2.03
CA VAL A 261 -2.92 7.97 -1.45
C VAL A 261 -3.04 7.89 0.07
N ILE A 262 -3.15 6.67 0.59
CA ILE A 262 -3.04 6.38 2.02
C ILE A 262 -1.70 5.66 2.24
N LEU A 263 -0.75 6.37 2.84
CA LEU A 263 0.61 5.91 3.06
C LEU A 263 0.77 5.51 4.52
N ILE A 264 0.89 4.20 4.77
CA ILE A 264 1.07 3.64 6.12
C ILE A 264 2.52 3.18 6.26
N GLY A 265 3.28 3.93 7.07
CA GLY A 265 4.73 3.81 7.19
C GLY A 265 5.47 4.62 6.11
N GLY A 266 6.54 4.05 5.55
CA GLY A 266 7.39 4.74 4.58
C GLY A 266 8.08 3.79 3.60
N GLY A 267 9.38 4.01 3.38
CA GLY A 267 10.24 3.12 2.59
C GLY A 267 9.81 2.96 1.14
N SER A 268 10.20 1.82 0.57
CA SER A 268 9.99 1.49 -0.85
C SER A 268 8.50 1.49 -1.27
N PRO A 269 7.53 0.97 -0.46
CA PRO A 269 6.11 1.03 -0.81
C PRO A 269 5.58 2.46 -0.96
N LYS A 270 5.97 3.38 -0.06
CA LYS A 270 5.61 4.81 -0.16
C LYS A 270 6.12 5.41 -1.47
N ASN A 271 7.39 5.16 -1.81
CA ASN A 271 7.94 5.70 -3.06
C ASN A 271 7.23 5.13 -4.28
N PHE A 272 7.01 3.83 -4.32
CA PHE A 272 6.49 3.15 -5.49
C PHE A 272 5.05 3.56 -5.81
N VAL A 273 4.24 3.84 -4.80
CA VAL A 273 2.90 4.41 -5.02
C VAL A 273 2.98 5.82 -5.59
N LEU A 274 3.88 6.66 -5.06
CA LEU A 274 4.00 8.06 -5.49
C LEU A 274 4.74 8.22 -6.83
N GLN A 275 5.65 7.32 -7.17
CA GLN A 275 6.51 7.45 -8.37
C GLN A 275 5.75 7.26 -9.68
N THR A 276 4.51 6.75 -9.63
CA THR A 276 3.63 6.69 -10.81
C THR A 276 3.51 8.07 -11.46
N GLU A 277 3.54 9.14 -10.66
CA GLU A 277 3.44 10.52 -11.14
C GLU A 277 4.69 10.98 -11.91
N PRO A 278 5.92 10.91 -11.35
CA PRO A 278 7.15 11.05 -12.14
C PRO A 278 7.20 10.16 -13.38
N GLN A 279 6.72 8.92 -13.30
CA GLN A 279 6.67 8.04 -14.48
C GLN A 279 5.77 8.62 -15.58
N ILE A 280 4.59 9.17 -15.24
CA ILE A 280 3.70 9.83 -16.21
C ILE A 280 4.36 11.09 -16.79
N GLN A 281 4.83 11.98 -15.90
CA GLN A 281 5.23 13.34 -16.25
C GLN A 281 6.63 13.40 -16.89
N GLU A 282 7.60 12.69 -16.33
CA GLU A 282 9.02 12.83 -16.67
C GLU A 282 9.51 11.74 -17.62
N VAL A 283 8.99 10.50 -17.50
CA VAL A 283 9.46 9.36 -18.32
C VAL A 283 8.57 9.18 -19.54
N LEU A 284 7.25 9.19 -19.36
CA LEU A 284 6.29 9.03 -20.44
C LEU A 284 5.92 10.36 -21.12
N MET A 285 6.38 11.49 -20.58
CA MET A 285 6.20 12.85 -21.10
C MET A 285 4.72 13.27 -21.23
N ILE A 286 3.83 12.67 -20.43
CA ILE A 286 2.40 12.92 -20.49
C ILE A 286 2.06 14.11 -19.56
N PRO A 287 1.42 15.19 -20.07
CA PRO A 287 1.03 16.33 -19.25
C PRO A 287 -0.02 15.94 -18.21
N GLU A 288 0.35 16.03 -16.95
CA GLU A 288 -0.43 15.60 -15.80
C GLU A 288 0.14 16.31 -14.54
N ALA A 289 -0.60 16.39 -13.44
CA ALA A 289 -0.14 16.98 -12.17
C ALA A 289 -0.31 15.94 -11.07
N GLY A 290 0.52 15.90 -10.01
CA GLY A 290 0.50 14.81 -9.03
C GLY A 290 -0.83 14.50 -8.29
N GLN A 291 -0.76 13.64 -7.27
CA GLN A 291 -1.95 13.19 -6.52
C GLN A 291 -2.77 14.36 -5.95
N ASP A 292 -4.11 14.21 -5.95
CA ASP A 292 -5.03 15.23 -5.43
C ASP A 292 -5.08 15.23 -3.91
N TYR A 293 -4.94 14.06 -3.30
CA TYR A 293 -5.06 13.85 -1.86
C TYR A 293 -3.92 13.00 -1.32
N ASP A 294 -3.42 13.32 -0.13
CA ASP A 294 -2.35 12.57 0.53
C ASP A 294 -2.63 12.42 2.02
N ILE A 295 -2.62 11.17 2.50
CA ILE A 295 -2.62 10.86 3.92
C ILE A 295 -1.37 10.03 4.21
N ASN A 296 -0.47 10.58 5.00
CA ASN A 296 0.76 9.91 5.41
C ASN A 296 0.77 9.69 6.94
N ILE A 297 0.80 8.43 7.37
CA ILE A 297 0.95 8.02 8.76
C ILE A 297 2.32 7.37 8.91
N THR A 298 3.22 7.99 9.66
CA THR A 298 4.62 7.56 9.74
C THR A 298 5.23 7.90 11.08
N ASP A 299 6.16 7.08 11.56
CA ASP A 299 7.01 7.38 12.72
C ASP A 299 8.34 8.04 12.31
N ALA A 300 8.64 8.06 11.01
CA ALA A 300 9.88 8.61 10.48
C ALA A 300 9.86 10.13 10.53
N ARG A 301 10.92 10.70 11.10
CA ARG A 301 11.06 12.15 11.18
C ARG A 301 11.58 12.74 9.85
N PRO A 302 11.17 13.96 9.50
CA PRO A 302 11.62 14.61 8.26
C PRO A 302 13.09 15.08 8.33
N ASP A 303 13.59 15.42 9.52
CA ASP A 303 14.92 16.04 9.69
C ASP A 303 16.09 15.11 9.32
N THR A 304 15.86 13.79 9.28
CA THR A 304 16.89 12.82 8.87
C THR A 304 17.05 12.73 7.35
N GLY A 305 16.24 13.46 6.57
CA GLY A 305 16.31 13.52 5.10
C GLY A 305 15.89 12.22 4.39
N GLY A 306 15.23 11.31 5.11
CA GLY A 306 14.76 10.04 4.54
C GLY A 306 13.37 10.17 3.94
N LEU A 307 13.14 9.51 2.79
CA LEU A 307 11.84 9.48 2.09
C LEU A 307 10.66 9.13 3.01
N SER A 308 10.85 8.21 3.97
CA SER A 308 9.80 7.79 4.90
C SER A 308 9.20 8.98 5.67
N GLY A 309 10.02 9.95 6.05
CA GLY A 309 9.61 11.16 6.77
C GLY A 309 9.36 12.37 5.86
N ALA A 310 9.67 12.28 4.56
CA ALA A 310 9.54 13.39 3.62
C ALA A 310 8.10 13.94 3.58
N PRO A 311 7.91 15.26 3.76
CA PRO A 311 6.59 15.88 3.80
C PRO A 311 5.96 15.99 2.40
N PRO A 312 4.62 16.10 2.30
CA PRO A 312 3.93 16.27 1.02
C PRO A 312 4.41 17.48 0.21
N SER A 313 4.84 18.56 0.89
CA SER A 313 5.41 19.75 0.23
C SER A 313 6.72 19.46 -0.51
N GLU A 314 7.54 18.54 0.00
CA GLU A 314 8.73 18.06 -0.71
C GLU A 314 8.31 17.17 -1.88
N ALA A 315 7.34 16.27 -1.67
CA ALA A 315 6.83 15.40 -2.73
C ALA A 315 6.24 16.21 -3.92
N ALA A 316 5.64 17.37 -3.67
CA ALA A 316 5.14 18.26 -4.72
C ALA A 316 6.24 18.81 -5.64
N SER A 317 7.49 19.00 -5.16
CA SER A 317 8.59 19.44 -6.04
C SER A 317 9.02 18.37 -7.03
N TRP A 318 8.67 17.12 -6.76
CA TRP A 318 8.90 15.96 -7.63
C TRP A 318 7.68 15.63 -8.50
N GLY A 319 6.68 16.50 -8.56
CA GLY A 319 5.43 16.24 -9.28
C GLY A 319 4.56 15.13 -8.68
N LYS A 320 4.91 14.57 -7.51
CA LYS A 320 4.18 13.46 -6.86
C LYS A 320 2.83 13.90 -6.28
N ILE A 321 2.73 15.15 -5.85
CA ILE A 321 1.52 15.78 -5.31
C ILE A 321 1.22 17.03 -6.13
N ASP A 322 -0.05 17.28 -6.46
CA ASP A 322 -0.44 18.54 -7.11
C ASP A 322 -0.16 19.72 -6.16
N PRO A 323 0.70 20.69 -6.53
CA PRO A 323 1.04 21.83 -5.68
C PRO A 323 -0.18 22.71 -5.31
N THR A 324 -1.25 22.67 -6.11
CA THR A 324 -2.51 23.38 -5.81
C THR A 324 -3.39 22.66 -4.78
N LYS A 325 -3.01 21.44 -4.37
CA LYS A 325 -3.75 20.57 -3.44
C LYS A 325 -3.04 20.35 -2.11
N LEU A 326 -1.97 21.10 -1.81
CA LEU A 326 -1.20 20.92 -0.57
C LEU A 326 -2.06 21.03 0.71
N GLU A 327 -3.15 21.81 0.69
CA GLU A 327 -4.09 21.91 1.82
C GLU A 327 -4.93 20.64 2.03
N GLU A 328 -5.00 19.76 1.03
CA GLU A 328 -5.70 18.47 1.06
C GLU A 328 -4.74 17.31 1.37
N THR A 329 -3.65 17.62 2.09
CA THR A 329 -2.65 16.65 2.53
C THR A 329 -2.55 16.61 4.05
N VAL A 330 -2.35 15.42 4.62
CA VAL A 330 -2.23 15.22 6.07
C VAL A 330 -1.07 14.30 6.36
N THR A 331 -0.09 14.77 7.12
CA THR A 331 0.92 13.90 7.75
C THR A 331 0.68 13.81 9.25
N GLY A 332 0.51 12.60 9.76
CA GLY A 332 0.44 12.28 11.18
C GLY A 332 1.69 11.51 11.62
N TYR A 333 2.43 12.07 12.57
CA TYR A 333 3.59 11.39 13.16
C TYR A 333 3.14 10.44 14.28
N ILE A 334 2.57 9.29 13.90
CA ILE A 334 1.88 8.36 14.79
C ILE A 334 2.21 6.94 14.36
N ASP A 335 2.34 6.02 15.33
CA ASP A 335 2.46 4.60 15.07
C ASP A 335 1.28 4.09 14.24
N SER A 336 1.59 3.43 13.12
CA SER A 336 0.62 2.86 12.19
C SER A 336 -0.33 1.85 12.84
N THR A 337 0.13 1.07 13.82
CA THR A 337 -0.67 0.09 14.56
C THR A 337 -1.70 0.75 15.49
N VAL A 338 -1.51 2.04 15.81
CA VAL A 338 -2.49 2.86 16.55
C VAL A 338 -3.40 3.61 15.60
N ALA A 339 -2.84 4.40 14.67
CA ALA A 339 -3.63 5.30 13.83
C ALA A 339 -4.52 4.54 12.82
N PHE A 340 -3.99 3.49 12.19
CA PHE A 340 -4.67 2.85 11.07
C PHE A 340 -5.98 2.16 11.47
N PRO A 341 -6.05 1.34 12.55
CA PRO A 341 -7.32 0.79 13.02
C PRO A 341 -8.35 1.87 13.39
N LEU A 342 -7.92 2.97 14.00
CA LEU A 342 -8.81 4.08 14.38
C LEU A 342 -9.38 4.78 13.15
N MET A 343 -8.55 5.01 12.12
CA MET A 343 -8.98 5.56 10.84
C MET A 343 -10.00 4.66 10.14
N VAL A 344 -9.74 3.35 10.09
CA VAL A 344 -10.67 2.39 9.46
C VAL A 344 -11.99 2.34 10.24
N ALA A 345 -11.95 2.21 11.56
CA ALA A 345 -13.17 2.20 12.39
C ALA A 345 -14.00 3.48 12.21
N TYR A 346 -13.34 4.64 12.09
CA TYR A 346 -14.01 5.90 11.81
C TYR A 346 -14.68 5.91 10.44
N VAL A 347 -13.99 5.47 9.39
CA VAL A 347 -14.53 5.43 8.02
C VAL A 347 -15.74 4.49 7.95
N LEU A 348 -15.63 3.27 8.51
CA LEU A 348 -16.72 2.29 8.51
C LEU A 348 -18.00 2.83 9.19
N GLN A 349 -17.87 3.73 10.17
CA GLN A 349 -19.00 4.33 10.89
C GLN A 349 -19.52 5.62 10.27
N THR A 350 -18.75 6.28 9.41
CA THR A 350 -19.08 7.63 8.90
C THR A 350 -19.32 7.69 7.40
N THR A 351 -19.01 6.63 6.66
CA THR A 351 -19.18 6.57 5.21
C THR A 351 -19.98 5.34 4.78
N LYS A 352 -20.54 5.41 3.57
CA LYS A 352 -21.11 4.23 2.91
C LYS A 352 -20.00 3.47 2.17
N PRO A 353 -20.11 2.14 2.03
CA PRO A 353 -19.22 1.38 1.16
C PRO A 353 -19.27 1.92 -0.27
N LYS A 354 -18.09 2.09 -0.89
CA LYS A 354 -17.97 2.51 -2.30
C LYS A 354 -18.12 1.32 -3.23
N LYS A 355 -18.46 1.57 -4.49
CA LYS A 355 -18.40 0.54 -5.52
C LYS A 355 -16.95 0.13 -5.77
N LEU A 356 -16.65 -1.16 -5.66
CA LEU A 356 -15.32 -1.69 -5.99
C LEU A 356 -14.99 -1.45 -7.47
N LYS A 357 -13.83 -0.83 -7.74
CA LYS A 357 -13.38 -0.52 -9.11
C LYS A 357 -12.86 -1.74 -9.88
N ARG A 358 -12.47 -2.81 -9.18
CA ARG A 358 -11.99 -4.07 -9.75
C ARG A 358 -10.91 -3.85 -10.81
N LEU A 359 -9.85 -3.13 -10.43
CA LEU A 359 -8.81 -2.67 -11.36
C LEU A 359 -7.94 -3.79 -11.92
N TYR A 360 -7.86 -4.94 -11.24
CA TYR A 360 -7.11 -6.09 -11.74
C TYR A 360 -7.65 -6.58 -13.09
N GLU A 361 -8.98 -6.72 -13.20
CA GLU A 361 -9.66 -7.18 -14.40
C GLU A 361 -9.57 -6.19 -15.56
N ARG A 362 -9.23 -4.92 -15.26
CA ARG A 362 -9.07 -3.86 -16.24
C ARG A 362 -7.62 -3.72 -16.72
N GLY A 363 -6.67 -4.53 -16.23
CA GLY A 363 -5.24 -4.37 -16.51
C GLY A 363 -4.89 -4.16 -17.99
N ASP A 364 -5.46 -4.96 -18.88
CA ASP A 364 -5.21 -4.84 -20.33
C ASP A 364 -5.76 -3.52 -20.90
N GLU A 365 -6.98 -3.13 -20.53
CA GLU A 365 -7.59 -1.86 -20.90
C GLU A 365 -6.71 -0.68 -20.48
N LEU A 366 -6.25 -0.69 -19.22
CA LEU A 366 -5.42 0.36 -18.65
C LEU A 366 -4.06 0.43 -19.35
N ARG A 367 -3.44 -0.72 -19.63
CA ARG A 367 -2.17 -0.79 -20.35
C ARG A 367 -2.26 -0.21 -21.76
N GLN A 368 -3.34 -0.49 -22.49
CA GLN A 368 -3.53 0.08 -23.82
C GLN A 368 -3.69 1.60 -23.79
N LYS A 369 -4.39 2.13 -22.79
CA LYS A 369 -4.49 3.58 -22.55
C LYS A 369 -3.12 4.21 -22.29
N LEU A 370 -2.30 3.60 -21.43
CA LEU A 370 -0.94 4.06 -21.16
C LEU A 370 -0.07 4.11 -22.42
N ILE A 371 -0.08 3.03 -23.22
CA ILE A 371 0.67 2.96 -24.48
C ILE A 371 0.23 4.07 -25.43
N LYS A 372 -1.08 4.27 -25.57
CA LYS A 372 -1.64 5.33 -26.42
C LYS A 372 -1.14 6.71 -25.97
N SER A 373 -1.30 7.06 -24.69
CA SER A 373 -0.85 8.36 -24.18
C SER A 373 0.67 8.54 -24.33
N TYR A 374 1.47 7.51 -24.09
CA TYR A 374 2.93 7.59 -24.28
C TYR A 374 3.30 7.92 -25.72
N LEU A 375 2.72 7.20 -26.69
CA LEU A 375 3.00 7.41 -28.11
C LEU A 375 2.51 8.77 -28.63
N GLU A 376 1.43 9.31 -28.05
CA GLU A 376 0.89 10.62 -28.42
C GLU A 376 1.71 11.80 -27.87
N ASN A 377 2.39 11.63 -26.73
CA ASN A 377 3.03 12.74 -26.02
C ASN A 377 4.56 12.74 -26.12
N ASN A 378 5.20 11.56 -26.18
CA ASN A 378 6.66 11.50 -26.20
C ASN A 378 7.23 11.72 -27.61
N LYS A 379 7.98 12.82 -27.78
CA LYS A 379 8.56 13.25 -29.06
C LYS A 379 9.76 12.40 -29.51
N GLU A 380 10.37 11.64 -28.60
CA GLU A 380 11.55 10.81 -28.88
C GLU A 380 11.16 9.43 -29.42
N VAL A 381 9.87 9.11 -29.48
CA VAL A 381 9.36 7.76 -29.82
C VAL A 381 9.93 7.22 -31.13
N GLU A 382 10.00 8.01 -32.20
CA GLU A 382 10.51 7.53 -33.49
C GLU A 382 12.02 7.31 -33.48
N GLU A 383 12.78 8.15 -32.77
CA GLU A 383 14.21 7.95 -32.57
C GLU A 383 14.47 6.69 -31.74
N LEU A 384 13.80 6.55 -30.60
CA LEU A 384 13.93 5.39 -29.72
C LEU A 384 13.54 4.09 -30.43
N LYS A 385 12.46 4.09 -31.22
CA LYS A 385 12.09 2.94 -32.07
C LYS A 385 13.19 2.59 -33.06
N SER A 386 13.81 3.59 -33.69
CA SER A 386 14.93 3.39 -34.62
C SER A 386 16.14 2.76 -33.93
N LEU A 387 16.47 3.22 -32.71
CA LEU A 387 17.55 2.67 -31.91
C LEU A 387 17.26 1.23 -31.45
N ILE A 388 16.04 0.96 -30.97
CA ILE A 388 15.62 -0.38 -30.54
C ILE A 388 15.73 -1.39 -31.70
N LYS A 389 15.32 -1.01 -32.92
CA LYS A 389 15.43 -1.86 -34.11
C LYS A 389 16.87 -2.21 -34.51
N LYS A 390 17.86 -1.45 -34.02
CA LYS A 390 19.29 -1.71 -34.27
C LYS A 390 19.94 -2.60 -33.22
N LEU A 391 19.24 -2.91 -32.12
CA LEU A 391 19.74 -3.85 -31.12
C LEU A 391 19.86 -5.24 -31.77
N SER A 392 21.00 -5.90 -31.56
CA SER A 392 21.19 -7.28 -32.01
C SER A 392 20.25 -8.20 -31.25
N ALA A 393 19.64 -9.14 -31.99
CA ALA A 393 18.77 -10.18 -31.44
C ALA A 393 19.52 -11.13 -30.50
#